data_AF-A0A970WVD9-F1
#
_entry.id   AF-A0A970WVD9-F1
#
_cell.length_a   1.000
_cell.length_b   1.000
_cell.length_c   1.000
_cell.angle_alpha   90.00
_cell.angle_beta   90.00
_cell.angle_gamma   90.00
#
_symmetry.space_group_name_H-M   'P 1'
#
loop_
_entity.id
_entity.type
_entity.pdbx_description
1 polymer ?
#
loop_
_entity_poly.entity_id
_entity_poly.type
_entity_poly.pdbx_seq_one_letter_code
_entity_poly.pdbx_strand_id
1 'polypeptide(L)' 'MIQYSDAHYFGDVGRCFSFFTLKMCSFGEMKLALEGMDGRRGIPGKEHRQ' A
#
# COMPACT_ATOMS: atom_id res chain seq x y z
N MET A 1 5.93 -4.25 -6.76
CA MET A 1 4.72 -3.77 -7.47
C MET A 1 3.66 -3.48 -6.42
N ILE A 2 3.06 -2.30 -6.47
CA ILE A 2 2.07 -1.84 -5.48
C ILE A 2 0.67 -2.11 -6.04
N GLN A 3 -0.21 -2.59 -5.18
CA GLN A 3 -1.60 -2.91 -5.48
C GLN A 3 -2.54 -1.90 -4.83
N TYR A 4 -3.61 -1.62 -5.56
CA TYR A 4 -4.71 -0.75 -5.16
C TYR A 4 -6.02 -1.51 -5.31
N SER A 5 -7.00 -1.21 -4.47
CA SER A 5 -8.33 -1.84 -4.57
C SER A 5 -9.16 -1.30 -5.72
N ASP A 6 -8.83 -0.11 -6.24
CA ASP A 6 -9.64 0.63 -7.23
C ASP A 6 -11.13 0.65 -6.86
N ALA A 7 -11.39 0.97 -5.59
CA ALA A 7 -12.71 0.80 -4.99
C ALA A 7 -13.70 1.83 -5.55
N HIS A 8 -14.76 1.34 -6.20
CA HIS A 8 -15.90 2.13 -6.68
C HIS A 8 -17.11 1.98 -5.76
N TYR A 9 -17.17 0.88 -4.99
CA TYR A 9 -18.20 0.58 -4.01
C TYR A 9 -17.59 0.25 -2.64
N PHE A 10 -18.39 0.34 -1.58
CA PHE A 10 -17.91 0.09 -0.21
C PHE A 10 -17.33 -1.34 -0.02
N GLY A 11 -17.93 -2.34 -0.69
CA GLY A 11 -17.45 -3.72 -0.65
C GLY A 11 -16.10 -3.96 -1.32
N ASP A 12 -15.59 -3.02 -2.11
CA ASP A 12 -14.28 -3.13 -2.76
C ASP A 12 -13.14 -2.62 -1.86
N VAL A 13 -13.47 -1.89 -0.80
CA VAL A 13 -12.47 -1.31 0.12
C VAL A 13 -11.70 -2.45 0.79
N GLY A 14 -10.37 -2.45 0.62
CA GLY A 14 -9.50 -3.46 1.20
C GLY A 14 -9.49 -4.81 0.47
N ARG A 15 -10.18 -4.94 -0.68
CA ARG A 15 -10.11 -6.15 -1.53
C ARG A 15 -8.69 -6.41 -2.05
N CYS A 16 -7.98 -5.33 -2.37
CA CYS A 16 -6.55 -5.32 -2.68
C CYS A 16 -5.88 -4.16 -1.94
N PHE A 17 -4.69 -4.40 -1.38
CA PHE A 17 -3.96 -3.40 -0.62
C PHE A 17 -2.46 -3.69 -0.67
N SER A 18 -1.65 -2.75 -0.19
CA SER A 18 -0.21 -2.90 -0.07
C SER A 18 0.23 -2.58 1.35
N PHE A 19 1.24 -3.28 1.84
CA PHE A 19 1.89 -2.98 3.10
C PHE A 19 3.07 -2.05 2.88
N PHE A 20 3.22 -1.04 3.73
CA PHE A 20 4.33 -0.09 3.68
C PHE A 20 5.15 -0.16 4.97
N THR A 21 6.47 -0.19 4.81
CA THR A 21 7.42 0.03 5.90
C THR A 21 7.82 1.51 5.91
N LEU A 22 7.37 2.24 6.92
CA LEU A 22 7.58 3.69 7.09
C LEU A 22 8.11 3.98 8.50
N LYS A 23 8.80 5.11 8.71
CA LYS A 23 9.13 5.60 10.05
C LYS A 23 7.93 6.29 10.71
N MET A 24 7.08 6.92 9.90
CA MET A 24 5.87 7.62 10.34
C MET A 24 4.79 7.51 9.26
N CYS A 25 3.51 7.40 9.66
CA CYS A 25 2.40 7.41 8.71
C CYS A 25 2.15 8.83 8.19
N SER A 26 2.87 9.21 7.13
CA SER A 26 2.75 10.52 6.49
C SER A 26 2.87 10.40 4.97
N PHE A 27 2.38 11.41 4.25
CA PHE A 27 2.49 11.45 2.80
C PHE A 27 3.94 11.53 2.29
N GLY A 28 4.79 12.28 2.99
CA GLY A 28 6.22 12.39 2.65
C GLY A 28 6.93 11.04 2.75
N GLU A 29 6.67 10.29 3.82
CA GLU A 29 7.22 8.94 4.01
C GLU A 29 6.72 7.96 2.94
N MET A 30 5.44 8.06 2.55
CA MET A 30 4.88 7.26 1.46
C MET A 30 5.61 7.52 0.14
N LYS A 31 5.89 8.78 -0.22
CA LYS A 31 6.70 9.10 -1.42
C LYS A 31 8.06 8.41 -1.40
N LEU A 32 8.78 8.53 -0.28
CA LEU A 32 10.09 7.88 -0.11
C LEU A 32 9.99 6.35 -0.22
N ALA A 33 8.90 5.75 0.27
CA ALA A 33 8.65 4.31 0.18
C ALA A 33 8.31 3.84 -1.25
N LEU A 34 7.63 4.69 -2.05
CA LEU A 34 7.36 4.44 -3.47
C LEU A 34 8.66 4.46 -4.29
N GLU A 35 9.61 5.32 -3.90
CA GLU A 35 10.93 5.44 -4.52
C GLU A 35 11.94 4.40 -4.00
N GLY A 36 11.59 3.63 -2.96
CA GLY A 36 12.45 2.59 -2.38
C GLY A 36 13.65 3.13 -1.60
N MET A 37 13.55 4.34 -1.03
CA MET A 37 14.66 5.04 -0.37
C MET A 37 14.77 4.75 1.13
N ASP A 38 15.99 4.72 1.64
CA ASP A 38 16.29 4.70 3.10
C ASP A 38 15.54 3.57 3.84
N GLY A 39 15.54 2.36 3.25
CA GLY A 39 14.93 1.16 3.81
C GLY A 39 13.39 1.12 3.75
N ARG A 40 12.74 2.17 3.25
CA ARG A 40 11.29 2.24 3.08
C ARG A 40 10.88 1.52 1.81
N ARG A 41 9.74 0.82 1.85
CA ARG A 41 9.22 0.07 0.70
C ARG A 41 7.73 -0.22 0.82
N GLY A 42 7.08 -0.34 -0.34
CA GLY A 42 5.76 -0.95 -0.47
C GLY A 42 5.87 -2.41 -0.96
N ILE A 43 5.12 -3.32 -0.35
CA ILE A 43 4.95 -4.70 -0.82
C ILE A 43 3.47 -5.01 -1.02
N PRO A 44 3.10 -5.81 -2.03
CA PRO A 44 1.71 -6.19 -2.24
C PRO A 44 1.17 -6.99 -1.06
N GLY A 45 -0.08 -6.73 -0.68
CA GLY A 45 -0.82 -7.56 0.27
C GLY A 45 -1.23 -8.88 -0.37
N LYS A 46 -1.54 -9.89 0.45
CA LYS A 46 -2.19 -11.10 -0.08
C LYS A 46 -3.65 -10.76 -0.34
N GLU A 47 -4.08 -10.95 -1.59
CA GLU A 47 -5.49 -10.82 -2.00
C GLU A 47 -6.35 -11.72 -1.11
N HIS A 48 -7.33 -11.13 -0.42
CA HIS A 48 -8.26 -11.90 0.40
C HIS A 48 -9.36 -12.41 -0.54
N ARG A 49 -9.16 -13.60 -1.11
CA ARG A 49 -10.24 -14.33 -1.79
C ARG A 49 -11.15 -14.93 -0.73
N GLN A 50 -12.32 -14.32 -0.53
CA GLN A 50 -13.44 -14.99 0.13
C GLN A 50 -13.98 -16.10 -0.76
#